data_AF-A0A0C2ZT20-F1
#
_entry.id   AF-A0A0C2ZT20-F1
#
_cell.length_a   1.000
_cell.length_b   1.000
_cell.length_c   1.000
_cell.angle_alpha   90.00
_cell.angle_beta   90.00
_cell.angle_gamma   90.00
#
_symmetry.space_group_name_H-M   'P 1'
#
loop_
_entity.id
_entity.type
_entity.pdbx_description
1 polymer ?
#
loop_
_entity_poly.entity_id
_entity_poly.type
_entity_poly.pdbx_seq_one_letter_code
_entity_poly.pdbx_strand_id
1 'polypeptide(L)'
;MTQTLQIQLAGKDGKTIRRTVKHRQFPVTPAYAFTDYRAQGQTIPYVIVDIATPPTGGLNLFNLYVALSHSSGRSSIRLLRDFNSKVFQAAHSADLLAEDDRLKALDAETQKQWEKMGRGRKMSD
;
A
#
# COMPACT_ATOMS: atom_id res chain seq x y z
N MET A 1 13.95 6.39 -21.30
CA MET A 1 14.12 5.05 -20.70
C MET A 1 13.36 4.05 -21.56
N THR A 2 13.87 2.83 -21.77
CA THR A 2 13.20 1.82 -22.61
C THR A 2 12.76 0.65 -21.74
N GLN A 3 11.45 0.39 -21.68
CA GLN A 3 10.87 -0.76 -20.98
C GLN A 3 10.55 -1.85 -22.00
N THR A 4 10.74 -3.12 -21.61
CA THR A 4 10.40 -4.28 -22.45
C THR A 4 9.32 -5.10 -21.76
N LEU A 5 8.22 -5.34 -22.47
CA LEU A 5 7.03 -6.02 -21.97
C LEU A 5 6.76 -7.25 -22.84
N GLN A 6 6.13 -8.26 -22.27
CA GLN A 6 5.71 -9.47 -22.99
C GLN A 6 4.19 -9.52 -22.98
N ILE A 7 3.59 -9.59 -24.17
CA ILE A 7 2.14 -9.71 -24.32
C ILE A 7 1.80 -11.04 -24.98
N GLN A 8 0.66 -11.60 -24.59
CA GLN A 8 0.06 -12.76 -25.24
C GLN A 8 -1.14 -12.28 -26.06
N LEU A 9 -1.19 -12.68 -27.32
CA LEU A 9 -2.25 -12.31 -28.25
C LEU A 9 -2.87 -13.58 -28.82
N ALA A 10 -4.19 -13.60 -28.99
CA ALA A 10 -4.86 -14.67 -29.73
C ALA A 10 -4.45 -14.58 -31.22
N GLY A 11 -3.82 -15.63 -31.72
CA GLY A 11 -3.51 -15.77 -33.15
C GLY A 11 -4.75 -16.12 -33.95
N LYS A 12 -4.73 -15.85 -35.26
CA LYS A 12 -5.83 -16.14 -36.19
C LYS A 12 -6.21 -17.63 -36.22
N ASP A 13 -5.28 -18.51 -35.85
CA ASP A 13 -5.46 -19.96 -35.83
C ASP A 13 -5.88 -20.51 -34.45
N GLY A 14 -6.33 -19.63 -33.54
CA GLY A 14 -6.68 -19.99 -32.16
C GLY A 14 -5.48 -20.27 -31.24
N LYS A 15 -4.24 -20.23 -31.76
CA LYS A 15 -3.01 -20.38 -30.96
C LYS A 15 -2.57 -19.06 -30.34
N THR A 16 -2.17 -19.09 -29.07
CA THR A 16 -1.64 -17.92 -28.38
C THR A 16 -0.24 -17.58 -28.89
N ILE A 17 -0.06 -16.35 -29.37
CA ILE A 17 1.21 -15.82 -29.86
C ILE A 17 1.80 -14.90 -28.78
N ARG A 18 3.03 -15.18 -28.35
CA ARG A 18 3.79 -14.31 -27.46
C ARG A 18 4.54 -13.26 -28.28
N ARG A 19 4.40 -11.98 -27.92
CA ARG A 19 5.15 -10.88 -28.54
C ARG A 19 5.88 -10.03 -27.51
N THR A 20 7.10 -9.64 -27.87
CA THR A 20 7.90 -8.67 -27.11
C THR A 20 7.59 -7.27 -27.60
N VAL A 21 7.21 -6.37 -26.69
CA VAL A 21 6.97 -4.94 -26.98
C VAL A 21 8.04 -4.11 -26.29
N LYS A 22 8.64 -3.17 -27.02
CA LYS A 22 9.58 -2.19 -26.47
C LYS A 22 8.88 -0.83 -26.40
N HIS A 23 8.82 -0.24 -25.22
CA HIS A 23 8.24 1.08 -24.98
C HIS A 23 9.35 2.07 -24.65
N ARG A 24 9.50 3.12 -25.45
CA ARG A 24 10.48 4.19 -25.24
C ARG A 24 9.73 5.46 -24.88
N GLN A 25 9.92 5.93 -23.65
CA GLN A 25 9.28 7.13 -23.14
C GLN A 25 10.22 7.90 -22.20
N PHE A 26 9.97 9.20 -22.01
CA PHE A 26 10.60 9.96 -20.95
C PHE A 26 10.19 9.37 -19.58
N PRO A 27 11.11 9.18 -18.63
CA PRO A 27 10.79 8.63 -17.31
C PRO A 27 10.14 9.71 -16.43
N VAL A 28 9.07 10.33 -16.92
CA VAL A 28 8.30 11.37 -16.25
C VAL A 28 6.84 10.94 -16.22
N THR A 29 6.17 11.22 -15.12
CA THR A 29 4.75 10.94 -14.93
C THR A 29 4.12 12.21 -14.36
N PRO A 30 2.92 12.63 -14.81
CA PRO A 30 2.24 13.77 -14.20
C PRO A 30 2.09 13.53 -12.69
N ALA A 31 2.75 14.35 -11.87
CA ALA A 31 2.93 14.08 -10.45
C ALA A 31 1.79 14.62 -9.57
N TYR A 32 0.70 15.11 -10.16
CA TYR A 32 -0.37 15.74 -9.39
C TYR A 32 -1.40 14.74 -8.83
N ALA A 33 -1.46 13.53 -9.39
CA ALA A 33 -2.33 12.47 -8.89
C ALA A 33 -1.61 11.12 -9.00
N PHE A 34 -1.54 10.41 -7.89
CA PHE A 34 -0.98 9.07 -7.81
C PHE A 34 -2.02 8.10 -7.27
N THR A 35 -1.97 6.86 -7.73
CA THR A 35 -2.68 5.78 -7.05
C THR A 35 -1.95 5.45 -5.75
N ASP A 36 -2.67 4.95 -4.76
CA ASP A 36 -2.14 4.46 -3.47
C ASP A 36 -0.90 3.56 -3.66
N TYR A 37 -0.96 2.63 -4.61
CA TYR A 37 0.15 1.72 -4.94
C TYR A 37 1.41 2.45 -5.43
N ARG A 38 1.26 3.55 -6.18
CA ARG A 38 2.39 4.34 -6.69
C ARG A 38 2.97 5.29 -5.64
N ALA A 39 2.16 5.70 -4.67
CA ALA A 39 2.57 6.55 -3.56
C ALA A 39 3.16 5.76 -2.37
N GLN A 40 3.04 4.43 -2.35
CA GLN A 40 3.54 3.57 -1.27
C GLN A 40 5.02 3.82 -0.99
N GLY A 41 5.35 4.07 0.29
CA GLY A 41 6.72 4.37 0.73
C GLY A 41 7.14 5.84 0.61
N GLN A 42 6.25 6.73 0.15
CA GLN A 42 6.49 8.17 0.13
C GLN A 42 5.64 8.87 1.20
N THR A 43 6.27 9.78 1.95
CA THR A 43 5.54 10.74 2.81
C THR A 43 5.26 11.98 1.97
N ILE A 44 3.99 12.29 1.76
CA ILE A 44 3.57 13.48 1.01
C ILE A 44 3.07 14.50 2.03
N PRO A 45 3.76 15.65 2.23
CA PRO A 45 3.45 16.57 3.33
C PRO A 45 2.02 17.10 3.34
N TYR A 46 1.41 17.27 2.17
CA TYR A 46 0.02 17.69 1.99
C TYR A 46 -0.63 16.86 0.90
N VAL A 47 -1.74 16.20 1.21
CA VAL A 47 -2.40 15.26 0.30
C VAL A 47 -3.90 15.47 0.26
N ILE A 48 -4.46 15.39 -0.96
CA ILE A 48 -5.89 15.25 -1.17
C ILE A 48 -6.12 13.79 -1.56
N VAL A 49 -6.95 13.09 -0.78
CA VAL A 49 -7.22 11.67 -0.99
C VAL A 49 -8.63 11.49 -1.55
N ASP A 50 -8.73 10.71 -2.61
CA ASP A 50 -10.00 10.28 -3.18
C ASP A 50 -10.29 8.85 -2.74
N ILE A 51 -11.29 8.68 -1.88
CA ILE A 51 -11.73 7.39 -1.34
C ILE A 51 -13.17 7.04 -1.79
N ALA A 52 -13.65 7.65 -2.87
CA ALA A 52 -14.92 7.25 -3.45
C ALA A 52 -14.81 5.87 -4.10
N THR A 53 -15.84 5.04 -3.95
CA THR A 53 -15.88 3.71 -4.58
C THR A 53 -15.76 3.85 -6.10
N PRO A 54 -14.79 3.17 -6.74
CA PRO A 54 -14.59 3.28 -8.18
C PRO A 54 -15.76 2.65 -8.95
N PRO A 55 -16.03 3.08 -10.21
CA PRO A 55 -17.09 2.49 -11.04
C PRO A 55 -16.91 0.99 -11.31
N THR A 56 -15.67 0.52 -11.28
CA THR A 56 -15.27 -0.88 -11.45
C THR A 56 -14.27 -1.27 -10.38
N GLY A 57 -14.48 -2.42 -9.73
CA GLY A 57 -13.69 -2.86 -8.58
C GLY A 57 -14.31 -2.44 -7.25
N GLY A 58 -13.54 -2.56 -6.17
CA GLY A 58 -13.97 -2.19 -4.83
C GLY A 58 -12.84 -1.56 -4.03
N LEU A 59 -13.20 -0.76 -3.04
CA LEU A 59 -12.28 -0.29 -2.01
C LEU A 59 -12.37 -1.23 -0.82
N ASN A 60 -11.23 -1.69 -0.32
CA ASN A 60 -11.13 -2.40 0.94
C ASN A 60 -10.47 -1.53 2.02
N LEU A 61 -10.55 -1.97 3.28
CA LEU A 61 -9.94 -1.29 4.43
C LEU A 61 -8.45 -1.04 4.27
N PHE A 62 -7.72 -1.93 3.59
CA PHE A 62 -6.28 -1.81 3.40
C PHE A 62 -5.93 -0.66 2.44
N ASN A 63 -6.61 -0.55 1.29
CA ASN A 63 -6.41 0.56 0.36
C ASN A 63 -6.71 1.91 1.03
N LEU A 64 -7.78 1.94 1.83
CA LEU A 64 -8.16 3.13 2.61
C LEU A 64 -7.09 3.49 3.63
N TYR A 65 -6.62 2.52 4.41
CA TYR A 65 -5.56 2.73 5.39
C TYR A 65 -4.28 3.27 4.75
N VAL A 66 -3.82 2.63 3.66
CA VAL A 66 -2.63 3.06 2.92
C VAL A 66 -2.80 4.51 2.46
N ALA A 67 -3.90 4.81 1.77
CA ALA A 67 -4.19 6.15 1.25
C ALA A 67 -4.21 7.24 2.34
N LEU A 68 -4.77 6.95 3.52
CA LEU A 68 -4.84 7.90 4.64
C LEU A 68 -3.51 8.05 5.39
N SER A 69 -2.72 6.97 5.47
CA SER A 69 -1.44 6.92 6.21
C SER A 69 -0.32 7.75 5.57
N HIS A 70 -0.50 8.24 4.35
CA HIS A 70 0.48 9.10 3.68
C HIS A 70 0.60 10.51 4.27
N SER A 71 -0.41 10.95 5.02
CA SER A 71 -0.41 12.25 5.69
C SER A 71 0.07 12.14 7.14
N SER A 72 0.80 13.16 7.60
CA SER A 72 1.24 13.21 9.00
C SER A 72 0.15 13.64 10.00
N GLY A 73 -1.04 14.04 9.53
CA GLY A 73 -2.13 14.42 10.42
C GLY A 73 -3.29 15.14 9.73
N ARG A 74 -4.32 15.48 10.53
CA ARG A 74 -5.57 16.08 10.04
C ARG A 74 -5.37 17.42 9.32
N SER A 75 -4.37 18.21 9.71
CA SER A 75 -4.08 19.49 9.07
C SER A 75 -3.59 19.33 7.63
N SER A 76 -2.90 18.22 7.33
CA SER A 76 -2.25 17.95 6.04
C SER A 76 -3.02 17.05 5.09
N ILE A 77 -4.18 16.52 5.51
CA ILE A 77 -5.04 15.69 4.66
C ILE A 77 -6.38 16.37 4.35
N ARG A 78 -6.84 16.22 3.11
CA ARG A 78 -8.21 16.57 2.70
C ARG A 78 -8.80 15.41 1.93
N LEU A 79 -10.12 15.22 2.04
CA LEU A 79 -10.85 14.28 1.20
C LEU A 79 -11.37 15.03 -0.02
N LEU A 80 -11.21 14.44 -1.20
CA LEU A 80 -11.62 15.07 -2.46
C LEU A 80 -13.15 15.22 -2.55
N ARG A 81 -13.88 14.27 -1.99
CA ARG A 81 -15.35 14.15 -2.06
C ARG A 81 -15.87 13.24 -0.95
N ASP A 82 -17.19 13.23 -0.79
CA ASP A 82 -17.88 12.33 0.14
C ASP A 82 -17.63 10.86 -0.21
N PHE A 83 -17.77 10.02 0.82
CA PHE A 83 -17.52 8.59 0.74
C PHE A 83 -18.56 7.81 1.55
N ASN A 84 -18.73 6.53 1.23
CA ASN A 84 -19.61 5.65 1.97
C ASN A 84 -18.93 5.18 3.26
N SER A 85 -19.38 5.65 4.42
CA SER A 85 -18.78 5.30 5.73
C SER A 85 -18.78 3.80 6.05
N LYS A 86 -19.66 3.00 5.42
CA LYS A 86 -19.70 1.54 5.60
C LYS A 86 -18.38 0.86 5.21
N VAL A 87 -17.56 1.47 4.35
CA VAL A 87 -16.25 0.92 3.98
C VAL A 87 -15.29 0.82 5.16
N PHE A 88 -15.44 1.66 6.19
CA PHE A 88 -14.67 1.60 7.43
C PHE A 88 -15.24 0.63 8.46
N GLN A 89 -16.44 0.08 8.22
CA GLN A 89 -17.11 -0.87 9.10
C GLN A 89 -16.89 -2.33 8.66
N ALA A 90 -16.10 -2.54 7.60
CA ALA A 90 -15.77 -3.89 7.16
C ALA A 90 -14.96 -4.64 8.23
N ALA A 91 -15.10 -5.96 8.28
CA ALA A 91 -14.29 -6.78 9.18
C ALA A 91 -12.84 -6.84 8.68
N HIS A 92 -11.89 -6.92 9.62
CA HIS A 92 -10.50 -7.22 9.29
C HIS A 92 -10.39 -8.69 8.86
N SER A 93 -9.42 -9.00 8.00
CA SER A 93 -9.13 -10.39 7.64
C SER A 93 -8.68 -11.17 8.88
N ALA A 94 -9.31 -12.34 9.12
CA ALA A 94 -8.95 -13.20 10.24
C ALA A 94 -7.49 -13.65 10.19
N ASP A 95 -6.96 -13.92 8.99
CA ASP A 95 -5.56 -14.31 8.79
C ASP A 95 -4.59 -13.18 9.20
N LEU A 96 -4.95 -11.92 8.90
CA LEU A 96 -4.13 -10.77 9.28
C LEU A 96 -4.16 -10.52 10.78
N LEU A 97 -5.31 -10.72 11.43
CA LEU A 97 -5.42 -10.61 12.89
C LEU A 97 -4.59 -11.70 13.59
N ALA A 98 -4.69 -12.94 13.11
CA ALA A 98 -3.89 -14.05 13.64
C ALA A 98 -2.39 -13.80 13.49
N GLU A 99 -1.97 -13.22 12.36
CA GLU A 99 -0.57 -12.85 12.14
C GLU A 99 -0.12 -11.70 13.06
N ASP A 100 -0.96 -10.68 13.28
CA ASP A 100 -0.67 -9.58 14.20
C ASP A 100 -0.49 -10.10 15.65
N ASP A 101 -1.32 -11.04 16.08
CA ASP A 101 -1.21 -11.69 17.38
C ASP A 101 0.07 -12.54 17.49
N ARG A 102 0.43 -13.27 16.43
CA ARG A 102 1.70 -14.02 16.36
C ARG A 102 2.91 -13.10 16.47
N LEU A 103 2.89 -11.95 15.77
CA LEU A 103 3.97 -10.96 15.82
C LEU A 103 4.11 -10.33 17.20
N LYS A 104 3.00 -10.01 17.89
CA LYS A 104 3.03 -9.52 19.28
C LYS A 104 3.64 -10.53 20.24
N ALA A 105 3.30 -11.81 20.09
CA ALA A 105 3.89 -12.86 20.91
C ALA A 105 5.41 -12.97 20.69
N LEU A 106 5.85 -12.86 19.43
CA LEU A 106 7.28 -12.89 19.08
C LEU A 106 8.03 -11.66 19.58
N ASP A 107 7.43 -10.47 19.51
CA ASP A 107 7.99 -9.23 20.05
C ASP A 107 8.21 -9.34 21.56
N ALA A 108 7.21 -9.81 22.30
CA ALA A 108 7.31 -10.00 23.74
C ALA A 108 8.41 -11.01 24.13
N GLU A 109 8.57 -12.09 23.37
CA GLU A 109 9.65 -13.06 23.61
C GLU A 109 11.02 -12.46 23.30
N THR A 110 11.12 -11.72 22.19
CA THR A 110 12.36 -11.03 21.79
C THR A 110 12.78 -10.00 22.85
N GLN A 111 11.83 -9.24 23.39
CA GLN A 111 12.07 -8.28 24.46
C GLN A 111 12.60 -8.96 25.74
N LYS A 112 11.99 -10.08 26.16
CA LYS A 112 12.47 -10.85 27.33
C LYS A 112 13.89 -11.35 27.13
N GLN A 113 14.22 -11.85 25.94
CA GLN A 113 15.56 -12.31 25.61
C GLN A 113 16.57 -11.16 25.62
N TRP A 114 16.19 -10.00 25.06
CA TRP A 114 17.01 -8.79 25.06
C TRP A 114 17.36 -8.31 26.48
N GLU A 115 16.37 -8.31 27.37
CA GLU A 115 16.55 -7.94 28.78
C GLU A 115 17.48 -8.94 29.50
N LYS A 116 17.29 -10.25 29.28
CA LYS A 116 18.17 -11.30 29.85
C LYS A 116 19.62 -11.20 29.38
N MET A 117 19.87 -10.73 28.17
CA MET A 117 21.22 -10.49 27.64
C MET A 117 21.91 -9.25 28.26
N GLY A 118 21.26 -8.55 29.21
CA GLY A 118 21.83 -7.39 29.90
C GLY A 118 21.94 -6.13 29.04
N ARG A 119 21.38 -6.14 27.83
CA ARG A 119 21.44 -5.03 26.85
C ARG A 119 20.33 -3.99 27.03
N GLY A 120 19.45 -4.18 28.02
CA GLY A 120 18.41 -3.23 28.43
C GLY A 120 18.82 -2.25 29.54
N ARG A 121 20.06 -2.32 30.05
CA ARG A 121 20.52 -1.40 31.10
C ARG A 121 20.75 -0.02 30.49
N LYS A 122 19.82 0.91 30.71
CA LYS A 122 20.12 2.34 30.56
C LYS A 122 21.37 2.65 31.37
N MET A 123 22.40 3.20 30.72
CA MET A 123 23.45 3.91 31.44
C MET A 123 22.77 5.02 32.22
N SER A 124 22.75 4.89 33.54
CA SER A 124 22.39 5.95 34.47
C SER A 124 23.55 6.93 34.52
N ASP A 125 23.28 8.19 34.15
CA ASP A 125 24.11 9.34 34.57
C ASP A 125 24.16 9.44 36.11
#